data_AF-A0AAF3EU02-F1
#
_entry.id   AF-A0AAF3EU02-F1
#
_cell.length_a   1.000
_cell.length_b   1.000
_cell.length_c   1.000
_cell.angle_alpha   90.00
_cell.angle_beta   90.00
_cell.angle_gamma   90.00
#
_symmetry.space_group_name_H-M   'P 1'
#
loop_
_entity.id
_entity.type
_entity.pdbx_description
1 polymer ?
#
loop_
_entity_poly.entity_id
_entity_poly.type
_entity_poly.pdbx_seq_one_letter_code
_entity_poly.pdbx_strand_id
1 'polypeptide(L)'
;MITWKTQRRHIGNLIFWILFCFLSWHFFDSHFQNQQKQETQNDANLDLKCPSRPSPESDPQSPSRIPPQFIPYPRRQNMSHCVPTFGKINIFIAYKAGALKDHYHVALSSWRCYLKSTNYTLVLVDVDNDPRVTSKCSQYKEFMFLRHCALLQYMSEADWTIAMDADTGVINPEHCIEEYIDPRVPLIFHQRFHNYEIAADTFIVKNSTFARNFIKEWADWDFRRPKLQFDNRDNGALHMQLLETIFNETAPNAVEMCREIWVTHTIDIWSYFAMVQCAKMMMGANRFWPGKLLIYPKGEGMTRDDWITNDHGTKFSDRDFLFHAWKHQSVTPTSAYSFEKIPDVDKCGVGTLEGWYWRNGTRVSEKELLDLLLKSETYHMKWPVEPRQHQKARVIPWFEVSELKRCHPNCMDRTKL
;
A
#
# COMPACT_ATOMS: atom_id res chain seq x y z
N MET A 1 -17.55 -71.16 -37.22
CA MET A 1 -18.71 -70.34 -37.64
C MET A 1 -19.13 -69.46 -36.47
N ILE A 2 -18.60 -68.25 -36.41
CA ILE A 2 -19.04 -67.22 -35.45
C ILE A 2 -20.12 -66.40 -36.17
N THR A 3 -21.29 -66.33 -35.56
CA THR A 3 -22.54 -65.95 -36.19
C THR A 3 -22.66 -64.44 -36.43
N TRP A 4 -23.14 -64.08 -37.62
CA TRP A 4 -23.49 -62.74 -38.11
C TRP A 4 -24.54 -61.95 -37.28
N LYS A 5 -24.90 -62.41 -36.07
CA LYS A 5 -25.93 -61.79 -35.22
C LYS A 5 -25.39 -60.74 -34.24
N THR A 6 -24.09 -60.71 -33.94
CA THR A 6 -23.51 -59.79 -32.94
C THR A 6 -23.08 -58.44 -33.51
N GLN A 7 -22.89 -58.31 -34.83
CA GLN A 7 -22.41 -57.08 -35.46
C GLN A 7 -23.52 -56.06 -35.77
N ARG A 8 -24.78 -56.49 -35.88
CA ARG A 8 -25.94 -55.58 -36.08
C ARG A 8 -26.36 -54.82 -34.81
N ARG A 9 -26.08 -55.34 -33.61
CA ARG A 9 -26.43 -54.69 -32.34
C ARG A 9 -25.53 -53.50 -32.00
N HIS A 10 -24.26 -53.53 -32.41
CA HIS A 10 -23.33 -52.42 -32.16
C HIS A 10 -23.52 -51.23 -33.10
N ILE A 11 -23.91 -51.47 -34.36
CA ILE A 11 -24.19 -50.39 -35.33
C ILE A 11 -25.52 -49.69 -35.01
N GLY A 12 -26.54 -50.43 -34.57
CA GLY A 12 -27.83 -49.85 -34.15
C GLY A 12 -27.71 -48.91 -32.95
N ASN A 13 -26.89 -49.28 -31.95
CA ASN A 13 -26.67 -48.44 -30.77
C ASN A 13 -25.82 -47.18 -31.09
N LEU A 14 -24.84 -47.28 -32.01
CA LEU A 14 -24.03 -46.12 -32.40
C LEU A 14 -24.85 -45.07 -33.19
N ILE A 15 -25.74 -45.53 -34.08
CA ILE A 15 -26.64 -44.64 -34.84
C ILE A 15 -27.68 -43.99 -33.92
N PHE A 16 -28.19 -44.72 -32.92
CA PHE A 16 -29.13 -44.16 -31.94
C PHE A 16 -28.49 -43.07 -31.07
N TRP A 17 -27.23 -43.25 -30.64
CA TRP A 17 -26.50 -42.25 -29.87
C TRP A 17 -26.12 -41.01 -30.71
N ILE A 18 -25.75 -41.18 -31.98
CA ILE A 18 -25.44 -40.04 -32.88
C ILE A 18 -26.70 -39.22 -33.18
N LEU A 19 -27.85 -39.87 -33.43
CA LEU A 19 -29.13 -39.18 -33.63
C LEU A 19 -29.63 -38.49 -32.35
N PHE A 20 -29.42 -39.08 -31.17
CA PHE A 20 -29.77 -38.47 -29.89
C PHE A 20 -28.91 -37.23 -29.60
N CYS A 21 -27.62 -37.26 -29.91
CA CYS A 21 -26.72 -36.10 -29.79
C CYS A 21 -27.04 -34.98 -30.80
N PHE A 22 -27.42 -35.31 -32.04
CA PHE A 22 -27.82 -34.30 -33.03
C PHE A 22 -29.16 -33.64 -32.70
N LEU A 23 -30.14 -34.41 -32.19
CA LEU A 23 -31.44 -33.86 -31.78
C LEU A 23 -31.35 -33.03 -30.50
N SER A 24 -30.48 -33.40 -29.56
CA SER A 24 -30.24 -32.61 -28.34
C SER A 24 -29.43 -31.34 -28.60
N TRP A 25 -28.50 -31.34 -29.56
CA TRP A 25 -27.79 -30.13 -29.99
C TRP A 25 -28.73 -29.13 -30.67
N HIS A 26 -29.61 -29.57 -31.59
CA HIS A 26 -30.57 -28.67 -32.23
C HIS A 26 -31.65 -28.13 -31.27
N PHE A 27 -32.04 -28.90 -30.25
CA PHE A 27 -32.96 -28.42 -29.20
C PHE A 27 -32.30 -27.39 -28.27
N PHE A 28 -31.01 -27.56 -27.94
CA PHE A 28 -30.28 -26.60 -27.12
C PHE A 28 -29.98 -25.29 -27.86
N ASP A 29 -29.61 -25.37 -29.15
CA ASP A 29 -29.30 -24.20 -29.97
C ASP A 29 -30.56 -23.34 -30.25
N SER A 30 -31.72 -23.97 -30.49
CA SER A 30 -32.99 -23.24 -30.67
C SER A 30 -33.50 -22.59 -29.38
N HIS A 31 -33.21 -23.18 -28.21
CA HIS A 31 -33.61 -22.63 -26.92
C HIS A 31 -32.68 -21.48 -26.48
N PHE A 32 -31.39 -21.55 -26.83
CA PHE A 32 -30.40 -20.51 -26.55
C PHE A 32 -30.57 -19.29 -27.47
N GLN A 33 -30.87 -19.51 -28.76
CA GLN A 33 -31.19 -18.43 -29.71
C GLN A 33 -32.51 -17.72 -29.36
N ASN A 34 -33.50 -18.43 -28.81
CA ASN A 34 -34.75 -17.81 -28.36
C ASN A 34 -34.60 -17.04 -27.03
N GLN A 35 -33.72 -17.46 -26.11
CA GLN A 35 -33.41 -16.67 -24.91
C GLN A 35 -32.62 -15.39 -25.24
N GLN A 36 -31.63 -15.46 -26.15
CA GLN A 36 -30.90 -14.25 -26.59
C GLN A 36 -31.79 -13.26 -27.34
N LYS A 37 -32.81 -13.71 -28.10
CA LYS A 37 -33.79 -12.81 -28.74
C LYS A 37 -34.79 -12.19 -27.75
N GLN A 38 -35.15 -12.88 -26.66
CA GLN A 38 -36.00 -12.30 -25.62
C GLN A 38 -35.24 -11.30 -24.73
N GLU A 39 -33.94 -11.49 -24.49
CA GLU A 39 -33.12 -10.54 -23.74
C GLU A 39 -32.81 -9.28 -24.57
N THR A 40 -32.53 -9.41 -25.88
CA THR A 40 -32.26 -8.25 -26.75
C THR A 40 -33.49 -7.41 -27.11
N GLN A 41 -34.72 -7.88 -26.84
CA GLN A 41 -35.95 -7.10 -27.01
C GLN A 41 -36.44 -6.41 -25.73
N ASN A 42 -35.97 -6.82 -24.55
CA ASN A 42 -36.34 -6.21 -23.27
C ASN A 42 -35.38 -5.09 -22.82
N ASP A 43 -34.18 -4.99 -23.41
CA ASP A 43 -33.18 -3.95 -23.09
C ASP A 43 -33.35 -2.63 -23.85
N ALA A 44 -34.36 -2.51 -24.72
CA ALA A 44 -34.61 -1.29 -25.51
C ALA A 44 -35.54 -0.26 -24.84
N ASN A 45 -35.93 -0.44 -23.57
CA ASN A 45 -36.87 0.47 -22.89
C ASN A 45 -36.61 0.68 -21.37
N LEU A 46 -35.38 0.46 -20.91
CA LEU A 46 -34.96 0.84 -19.55
C LEU A 46 -34.14 2.12 -19.61
N ASP A 47 -34.86 3.24 -19.66
CA ASP A 47 -34.33 4.58 -19.41
C ASP A 47 -33.98 4.69 -17.90
N LEU A 48 -32.89 4.02 -17.51
CA LEU A 48 -32.29 4.09 -16.18
C LEU A 48 -31.69 5.48 -15.99
N LYS A 49 -32.57 6.45 -15.70
CA LYS A 49 -32.16 7.69 -15.04
C LYS A 49 -31.54 7.32 -13.70
N CYS A 50 -30.22 7.39 -13.59
CA CYS A 50 -29.55 7.43 -12.30
C CYS A 50 -30.28 8.47 -11.43
N PRO A 51 -30.74 8.11 -10.22
CA PRO A 51 -31.32 9.10 -9.32
C PRO A 51 -30.28 10.19 -9.08
N SER A 52 -30.64 11.42 -9.44
CA SER A 52 -29.85 12.60 -9.13
C SER A 52 -29.57 12.60 -7.63
N ARG A 53 -28.27 12.59 -7.29
CA ARG A 53 -27.74 12.70 -5.94
C ARG A 53 -28.55 13.75 -5.16
N PRO A 54 -29.12 13.44 -3.98
CA PRO A 54 -29.56 14.49 -3.08
C PRO A 54 -28.33 15.36 -2.79
N SER A 55 -28.43 16.64 -3.13
CA SER A 55 -27.49 17.65 -2.66
C SER A 55 -27.37 17.51 -1.13
N PRO A 56 -26.16 17.49 -0.56
CA PRO A 56 -26.03 17.48 0.89
C PRO A 56 -26.78 18.70 1.44
N GLU A 57 -27.74 18.47 2.33
CA GLU A 57 -28.26 19.54 3.18
C GLU A 57 -27.06 20.18 3.86
N SER A 58 -26.84 21.45 3.52
CA SER A 58 -25.77 22.26 4.07
C SER A 58 -26.04 22.47 5.55
N ASP A 59 -25.16 21.94 6.38
CA ASP A 59 -25.01 22.32 7.78
C ASP A 59 -24.80 23.84 7.87
N PRO A 60 -25.75 24.63 8.44
CA PRO A 60 -25.72 26.07 8.34
C PRO A 60 -24.84 26.66 9.45
N GLN A 61 -23.51 26.40 9.41
CA GLN A 61 -22.52 27.16 10.20
C GLN A 61 -21.03 26.91 9.87
N SER A 62 -20.67 26.72 8.59
CA SER A 62 -19.26 26.76 8.18
C SER A 62 -19.07 27.74 7.01
N PRO A 63 -18.21 28.77 7.13
CA PRO A 63 -17.91 29.64 5.99
C PRO A 63 -17.39 28.78 4.85
N SER A 64 -17.96 28.99 3.65
CA SER A 64 -17.62 28.26 2.42
C SER A 64 -16.14 28.42 2.09
N ARG A 65 -15.28 27.60 2.71
CA ARG A 65 -13.89 27.49 2.34
C ARG A 65 -13.86 26.70 1.03
N ILE A 66 -13.40 27.36 -0.02
CA ILE A 66 -12.97 26.70 -1.25
C ILE A 66 -12.12 25.49 -0.82
N PRO A 67 -12.43 24.26 -1.29
CA PRO A 67 -11.62 23.10 -0.95
C PRO A 67 -10.16 23.39 -1.28
N PRO A 68 -9.21 23.08 -0.38
CA PRO A 68 -7.80 23.33 -0.66
C PRO A 68 -7.41 22.63 -1.95
N GLN A 69 -6.87 23.36 -2.92
CA GLN A 69 -6.37 22.79 -4.16
C GLN A 69 -4.99 22.18 -3.93
N PHE A 70 -4.69 21.08 -4.63
CA PHE A 70 -3.35 20.51 -4.62
C PHE A 70 -2.42 21.39 -5.48
N ILE A 71 -1.29 21.82 -4.90
CA ILE A 71 -0.26 22.59 -5.58
C ILE A 71 1.04 21.77 -5.51
N PRO A 72 1.66 21.43 -6.66
CA PRO A 72 2.94 20.73 -6.67
C PRO A 72 3.99 21.49 -5.87
N TYR A 73 4.70 20.77 -5.01
CA TYR A 73 5.79 21.33 -4.24
C TYR A 73 7.09 21.31 -5.08
N PRO A 74 7.91 22.38 -5.06
CA PRO A 74 9.14 22.41 -5.84
C PRO A 74 10.16 21.41 -5.29
N ARG A 75 10.79 20.63 -6.17
CA ARG A 75 11.95 19.81 -5.78
C ARG A 75 13.08 20.70 -5.29
N ARG A 76 13.71 20.31 -4.18
CA ARG A 76 14.91 20.98 -3.67
C ARG A 76 16.14 20.52 -4.46
N GLN A 77 17.20 21.33 -4.41
CA GLN A 77 18.46 21.04 -5.08
C GLN A 77 19.62 21.27 -4.13
N ASN A 78 20.60 20.36 -4.15
CA ASN A 78 21.81 20.37 -3.34
C ASN A 78 21.50 20.58 -1.84
N MET A 79 20.50 19.85 -1.33
CA MET A 79 20.02 20.00 0.04
C MET A 79 19.68 21.45 0.43
N SER A 80 19.09 22.24 -0.47
CA SER A 80 18.51 23.53 -0.12
C SER A 80 17.39 23.35 0.92
N HIS A 81 17.05 24.44 1.62
CA HIS A 81 15.95 24.43 2.57
C HIS A 81 14.64 23.96 1.93
N CYS A 82 13.85 23.19 2.69
CA CYS A 82 12.45 22.94 2.38
C CYS A 82 11.62 24.16 2.82
N VAL A 83 10.88 24.75 1.89
CA VAL A 83 9.88 25.78 2.14
C VAL A 83 8.77 25.21 3.05
N PRO A 84 8.53 25.76 4.25
CA PRO A 84 7.61 25.19 5.23
C PRO A 84 6.14 25.51 4.91
N THR A 85 5.58 24.87 3.88
CA THR A 85 4.22 25.15 3.39
C THR A 85 3.12 24.57 4.27
N PHE A 86 3.41 23.49 5.01
CA PHE A 86 2.41 22.74 5.79
C PHE A 86 2.59 22.87 7.31
N GLY A 87 3.25 23.93 7.77
CA GLY A 87 3.49 24.18 9.19
C GLY A 87 4.60 23.30 9.74
N LYS A 88 4.49 22.91 11.02
CA LYS A 88 5.49 22.09 11.69
C LYS A 88 5.33 20.63 11.30
N ILE A 89 6.42 20.00 10.85
CA ILE A 89 6.47 18.58 10.48
C ILE A 89 7.39 17.83 11.43
N ASN A 90 6.86 16.75 12.03
CA ASN A 90 7.64 15.79 12.79
C ASN A 90 7.93 14.53 11.95
N ILE A 91 9.10 13.93 12.16
CA ILE A 91 9.42 12.57 11.76
C ILE A 91 9.39 11.72 13.02
N PHE A 92 8.51 10.74 13.08
CA PHE A 92 8.28 9.89 14.25
C PHE A 92 8.76 8.47 14.00
N ILE A 93 9.65 7.99 14.87
CA ILE A 93 10.17 6.62 14.87
C ILE A 93 10.05 6.07 16.29
N ALA A 94 9.26 5.02 16.44
CA ALA A 94 9.19 4.24 17.67
C ALA A 94 10.11 3.01 17.56
N TYR A 95 10.84 2.71 18.63
CA TYR A 95 11.74 1.56 18.68
C TYR A 95 11.78 0.97 20.09
N LYS A 96 12.24 -0.28 20.20
CA LYS A 96 12.62 -0.89 21.47
C LYS A 96 14.09 -0.69 21.75
N ALA A 97 14.48 -0.39 22.99
CA ALA A 97 15.84 -0.03 23.37
C ALA A 97 16.93 -0.97 22.79
N GLY A 98 16.71 -2.29 22.90
CA GLY A 98 17.65 -3.29 22.39
C GLY A 98 17.81 -3.28 20.87
N ALA A 99 16.75 -2.96 20.13
CA ALA A 99 16.79 -2.97 18.67
C ALA A 99 17.70 -1.86 18.10
N LEU A 100 17.73 -0.68 18.73
CA LEU A 100 18.58 0.42 18.27
C LEU A 100 20.08 0.16 18.44
N LYS A 101 20.43 -0.60 19.48
CA LYS A 101 21.80 -0.95 19.79
C LYS A 101 22.40 -1.87 18.72
N ASP A 102 21.57 -2.74 18.14
CA ASP A 102 22.00 -3.82 17.25
C ASP A 102 21.53 -3.65 15.80
N HIS A 103 20.62 -2.69 15.52
CA HIS A 103 20.08 -2.40 14.19
C HIS A 103 19.91 -0.89 13.90
N TYR A 104 19.70 -0.57 12.62
CA TYR A 104 19.18 0.71 12.10
C TYR A 104 20.12 1.93 12.06
N HIS A 105 21.39 1.80 12.46
CA HIS A 105 22.32 2.93 12.46
C HIS A 105 22.49 3.57 11.07
N VAL A 106 22.47 2.78 9.99
CA VAL A 106 22.53 3.33 8.62
C VAL A 106 21.30 4.19 8.31
N ALA A 107 20.10 3.69 8.60
CA ALA A 107 18.85 4.42 8.42
C ALA A 107 18.80 5.70 9.25
N LEU A 108 19.11 5.62 10.55
CA LEU A 108 19.09 6.79 11.43
C LEU A 108 20.16 7.82 11.09
N SER A 109 21.36 7.41 10.67
CA SER A 109 22.41 8.35 10.26
C SER A 109 22.03 9.08 8.97
N SER A 110 21.33 8.41 8.04
CA SER A 110 20.78 9.09 6.85
C SER A 110 19.74 10.16 7.23
N TRP A 111 18.86 9.88 8.19
CA TRP A 111 17.91 10.89 8.71
C TRP A 111 18.61 12.05 9.39
N ARG A 112 19.56 11.77 10.29
CA ARG A 112 20.35 12.80 10.97
C ARG A 112 21.08 13.70 9.99
N CYS A 113 21.63 13.13 8.92
CA CYS A 113 22.26 13.86 7.84
C CYS A 113 21.25 14.73 7.08
N TYR A 114 20.12 14.17 6.64
CA TYR A 114 19.04 14.89 5.95
C TYR A 114 18.55 16.10 6.74
N LEU A 115 18.32 15.92 8.05
CA LEU A 115 17.78 16.92 8.95
C LEU A 115 18.67 18.15 9.12
N LYS A 116 19.98 18.07 8.85
CA LYS A 116 20.90 19.22 8.90
C LYS A 116 20.54 20.36 7.93
N SER A 117 19.66 20.09 6.96
CA SER A 117 19.22 21.04 5.94
C SER A 117 17.74 21.43 6.03
N THR A 118 17.01 20.87 6.99
CA THR A 118 15.56 21.03 7.11
C THR A 118 15.18 21.59 8.48
N ASN A 119 13.95 22.05 8.64
CA ASN A 119 13.40 22.48 9.92
C ASN A 119 12.48 21.43 10.57
N TYR A 120 12.49 20.19 10.07
CA TYR A 120 11.70 19.11 10.65
C TYR A 120 12.30 18.64 11.98
N THR A 121 11.45 18.09 12.84
CA THR A 121 11.89 17.52 14.12
C THR A 121 11.86 16.01 14.07
N LEU A 122 12.99 15.37 14.34
CA LEU A 122 13.04 13.93 14.57
C LEU A 122 12.65 13.59 16.00
N VAL A 123 11.59 12.80 16.14
CA VAL A 123 11.06 12.29 17.39
C VAL A 123 11.37 10.78 17.45
N LEU A 124 12.48 10.46 18.11
CA LEU A 124 12.88 9.07 18.40
C LEU A 124 12.31 8.66 19.76
N VAL A 125 11.47 7.62 19.77
CA VAL A 125 10.77 7.17 20.99
C VAL A 125 11.16 5.75 21.32
N ASP A 126 11.89 5.58 22.42
CA ASP A 126 12.10 4.30 23.06
C ASP A 126 10.82 3.89 23.81
N VAL A 127 10.04 2.99 23.24
CA VAL A 127 8.71 2.63 23.79
C VAL A 127 8.80 1.93 25.14
N ASP A 128 9.97 1.39 25.49
CA ASP A 128 10.18 0.69 26.75
C ASP A 128 10.46 1.67 27.91
N ASN A 129 11.02 2.85 27.61
CA ASN A 129 11.52 3.79 28.62
C ASN A 129 10.87 5.19 28.57
N ASP A 130 10.16 5.53 27.49
CA ASP A 130 9.55 6.85 27.38
C ASP A 130 8.42 7.03 28.43
N PRO A 131 8.46 8.09 29.27
CA PRO A 131 7.46 8.28 30.32
C PRO A 131 6.02 8.46 29.81
N ARG A 132 5.83 9.08 28.64
CA ARG A 132 4.49 9.31 28.07
C ARG A 132 3.91 8.00 27.56
N VAL A 133 4.74 7.18 26.91
CA VAL A 133 4.36 5.87 26.38
C VAL A 133 4.10 4.90 27.54
N THR A 134 5.02 4.77 28.47
CA THR A 134 4.87 3.84 29.62
C THR A 134 3.66 4.19 30.49
N SER A 135 3.32 5.47 30.63
CA SER A 135 2.12 5.89 31.37
C SER A 135 0.81 5.66 30.61
N LYS A 136 0.75 5.95 29.31
CA LYS A 136 -0.54 6.02 28.56
C LYS A 136 -0.79 4.87 27.60
N CYS A 137 0.23 4.08 27.30
CA CYS A 137 0.18 3.02 26.28
C CYS A 137 0.52 1.63 26.83
N SER A 138 0.69 1.47 28.15
CA SER A 138 1.06 0.19 28.78
C SER A 138 0.03 -0.93 28.58
N GLN A 139 -1.20 -0.59 28.18
CA GLN A 139 -2.22 -1.56 27.81
C GLN A 139 -1.90 -2.32 26.51
N TYR A 140 -1.20 -1.70 25.55
CA TYR A 140 -0.82 -2.34 24.29
C TYR A 140 0.39 -3.26 24.51
N LYS A 141 0.29 -4.51 24.07
CA LYS A 141 1.27 -5.57 24.35
C LYS A 141 2.13 -5.88 23.14
N GLU A 142 1.56 -5.81 21.94
CA GLU A 142 2.32 -6.05 20.71
C GLU A 142 2.96 -4.75 20.23
N PHE A 143 4.24 -4.80 19.88
CA PHE A 143 5.03 -3.62 19.52
C PHE A 143 4.44 -2.83 18.35
N MET A 144 3.94 -3.53 17.33
CA MET A 144 3.40 -2.92 16.12
C MET A 144 2.10 -2.15 16.37
N PHE A 145 1.37 -2.44 17.45
CA PHE A 145 0.23 -1.61 17.88
C PHE A 145 0.63 -0.57 18.92
N LEU A 146 1.56 -0.90 19.82
CA LEU A 146 2.12 0.03 20.81
C LEU A 146 2.70 1.29 20.15
N ARG A 147 3.40 1.16 19.02
CA ARG A 147 3.92 2.32 18.26
C ARG A 147 2.84 3.31 17.82
N HIS A 148 1.63 2.84 17.52
CA HIS A 148 0.51 3.69 17.09
C HIS A 148 -0.03 4.48 18.29
N CYS A 149 -0.09 3.85 19.47
CA CYS A 149 -0.37 4.59 20.71
C CYS A 149 0.73 5.61 21.05
N ALA A 150 2.00 5.22 20.88
CA ALA A 150 3.13 6.12 21.10
C ALA A 150 3.05 7.34 20.17
N LEU A 151 2.75 7.14 18.87
CA LEU A 151 2.53 8.21 17.90
C LEU A 151 1.48 9.22 18.39
N LEU A 152 0.35 8.77 18.92
CA LEU A 152 -0.71 9.64 19.46
C LEU A 152 -0.21 10.59 20.57
N GLN A 153 0.83 10.21 21.32
CA GLN A 153 1.39 11.04 22.39
C GLN A 153 2.23 12.21 21.89
N TYR A 154 2.65 12.18 20.62
CA TYR A 154 3.49 13.21 20.00
C TYR A 154 2.80 13.91 18.83
N MET A 155 1.73 13.36 18.28
CA MET A 155 0.98 13.98 17.17
C MET A 155 0.52 15.41 17.46
N SER A 156 0.25 15.77 18.71
CA SER A 156 -0.18 17.13 19.06
C SER A 156 0.93 18.19 18.98
N GLU A 157 2.19 17.78 18.81
CA GLU A 157 3.34 18.69 18.80
C GLU A 157 3.71 19.20 17.41
N ALA A 158 3.00 18.77 16.37
CA ALA A 158 3.21 19.17 14.98
C ALA A 158 1.87 19.25 14.23
N ASP A 159 1.87 19.92 13.08
CA ASP A 159 0.72 19.97 12.18
C ASP A 159 0.62 18.65 11.38
N TRP A 160 1.77 18.09 11.01
CA TRP A 160 1.90 16.81 10.34
C TRP A 160 3.01 15.97 10.95
N THR A 161 2.82 14.67 10.91
CA THR A 161 3.83 13.69 11.30
C THR A 161 3.99 12.67 10.19
N ILE A 162 5.21 12.40 9.77
CA ILE A 162 5.53 11.16 9.05
C ILE A 162 5.91 10.11 10.09
N ALA A 163 5.10 9.06 10.20
CA ALA A 163 5.37 7.93 11.07
C ALA A 163 6.02 6.83 10.24
N MET A 164 7.14 6.28 10.72
CA MET A 164 7.86 5.25 9.99
C MET A 164 8.55 4.21 10.87
N ASP A 165 8.91 3.08 10.28
CA ASP A 165 9.75 2.05 10.88
C ASP A 165 11.20 2.55 11.06
N ALA A 166 11.90 1.98 12.04
CA ALA A 166 13.27 2.36 12.32
C ALA A 166 14.25 1.95 11.21
N ASP A 167 13.90 1.00 10.34
CA ASP A 167 14.68 0.58 9.17
C ASP A 167 14.31 1.31 7.89
N THR A 168 13.56 2.42 7.98
CA THR A 168 13.34 3.34 6.86
C THR A 168 14.36 4.49 6.91
N GLY A 169 15.17 4.63 5.86
CA GLY A 169 16.20 5.67 5.74
C GLY A 169 16.06 6.52 4.48
N VAL A 170 16.72 7.66 4.48
CA VAL A 170 16.79 8.58 3.34
C VAL A 170 17.86 8.08 2.37
N ILE A 171 17.48 7.80 1.12
CA ILE A 171 18.45 7.48 0.06
C ILE A 171 18.83 8.71 -0.76
N ASN A 172 17.87 9.61 -0.98
CA ASN A 172 18.05 10.80 -1.79
C ASN A 172 17.58 12.02 -0.99
N PRO A 173 18.51 12.88 -0.55
CA PRO A 173 18.16 14.05 0.23
C PRO A 173 17.64 15.21 -0.62
N GLU A 174 17.38 15.02 -1.92
CA GLU A 174 16.84 16.08 -2.80
C GLU A 174 15.31 16.18 -2.80
N HIS A 175 14.66 15.51 -1.85
CA HIS A 175 13.21 15.61 -1.63
C HIS A 175 12.87 16.38 -0.36
N CYS A 176 11.68 16.98 -0.34
CA CYS A 176 11.02 17.53 0.83
C CYS A 176 9.77 16.72 1.16
N ILE A 177 9.43 16.59 2.45
CA ILE A 177 8.25 15.83 2.89
C ILE A 177 6.96 16.45 2.33
N GLU A 178 6.95 17.77 2.15
CA GLU A 178 5.83 18.53 1.58
C GLU A 178 5.44 18.06 0.17
N GLU A 179 6.35 17.46 -0.60
CA GLU A 179 6.04 16.87 -1.92
C GLU A 179 4.96 15.79 -1.84
N TYR A 180 4.86 15.10 -0.70
CA TYR A 180 3.98 13.97 -0.51
C TYR A 180 2.72 14.31 0.29
N ILE A 181 2.60 15.54 0.82
CA ILE A 181 1.42 16.01 1.55
C ILE A 181 0.35 16.46 0.56
N ASP A 182 -0.88 15.95 0.75
CA ASP A 182 -2.08 16.48 0.13
C ASP A 182 -3.01 17.03 1.22
N PRO A 183 -3.18 18.36 1.33
CA PRO A 183 -3.90 18.98 2.45
C PRO A 183 -5.41 18.69 2.45
N ARG A 184 -5.94 18.07 1.39
CA ARG A 184 -7.35 17.68 1.27
C ARG A 184 -7.71 16.45 2.11
N VAL A 185 -6.70 15.72 2.60
CA VAL A 185 -6.89 14.51 3.40
C VAL A 185 -6.01 14.55 4.66
N PRO A 186 -6.48 14.01 5.79
CA PRO A 186 -5.70 13.94 7.02
C PRO A 186 -4.79 12.70 7.13
N LEU A 187 -4.96 11.71 6.25
CA LEU A 187 -4.20 10.46 6.24
C LEU A 187 -3.66 10.17 4.84
N ILE A 188 -2.40 9.78 4.74
CA ILE A 188 -1.73 9.52 3.47
C ILE A 188 -0.89 8.25 3.61
N PHE A 189 -1.27 7.23 2.84
CA PHE A 189 -0.61 5.93 2.77
C PHE A 189 -0.03 5.70 1.39
N HIS A 190 0.65 4.57 1.21
CA HIS A 190 1.13 4.13 -0.10
C HIS A 190 0.92 2.63 -0.27
N GLN A 191 0.76 2.21 -1.52
CA GLN A 191 0.69 0.82 -1.89
C GLN A 191 2.11 0.24 -1.93
N ARG A 192 2.32 -0.89 -1.27
CA ARG A 192 3.59 -1.59 -1.26
C ARG A 192 3.92 -2.14 -2.65
N PHE A 193 5.20 -2.11 -3.01
CA PHE A 193 5.60 -2.39 -4.39
C PHE A 193 5.46 -3.88 -4.77
N HIS A 194 6.12 -4.76 -4.01
CA HIS A 194 6.28 -6.18 -4.33
C HIS A 194 5.03 -7.03 -4.04
N ASN A 195 4.01 -6.46 -3.41
CA ASN A 195 2.77 -7.15 -3.15
C ASN A 195 1.60 -6.17 -3.34
N TYR A 196 0.44 -6.49 -2.79
CA TYR A 196 -0.78 -5.71 -3.00
C TYR A 196 -1.30 -5.03 -1.74
N GLU A 197 -0.47 -5.04 -0.70
CA GLU A 197 -0.78 -4.41 0.56
C GLU A 197 -0.72 -2.89 0.46
N ILE A 198 -1.52 -2.23 1.29
CA ILE A 198 -1.24 -0.87 1.71
C ILE A 198 -0.24 -0.98 2.86
N ALA A 199 0.83 -0.20 2.78
CA ALA A 199 1.98 -0.37 3.64
C ALA A 199 1.79 0.40 4.96
N ALA A 200 2.07 -0.27 6.08
CA ALA A 200 2.05 0.30 7.43
C ALA A 200 3.43 0.85 7.87
N ASP A 201 4.48 0.58 7.09
CA ASP A 201 5.86 0.92 7.43
C ASP A 201 6.12 2.42 7.42
N THR A 202 5.43 3.17 6.54
CA THR A 202 5.59 4.61 6.38
C THR A 202 4.28 5.25 5.95
N PHE A 203 3.80 6.24 6.72
CA PHE A 203 2.61 7.02 6.37
C PHE A 203 2.70 8.45 6.92
N ILE A 204 1.96 9.37 6.29
CA ILE A 204 1.84 10.76 6.75
C ILE A 204 0.47 10.95 7.39
N VAL A 205 0.46 11.60 8.55
CA VAL A 205 -0.73 11.88 9.33
C VAL A 205 -0.80 13.34 9.75
N LYS A 206 -1.95 13.96 9.53
CA LYS A 206 -2.26 15.32 10.01
C LYS A 206 -2.71 15.28 11.46
N ASN A 207 -2.29 16.24 12.27
CA ASN A 207 -2.84 16.43 13.61
C ASN A 207 -4.27 16.98 13.53
N SER A 208 -5.24 16.07 13.44
CA SER A 208 -6.67 16.36 13.38
C SER A 208 -7.44 15.33 14.21
N THR A 209 -8.65 15.69 14.65
CA THR A 209 -9.51 14.75 15.40
C THR A 209 -9.75 13.46 14.62
N PHE A 210 -10.03 13.57 13.32
CA PHE A 210 -10.26 12.40 12.46
C PHE A 210 -9.05 11.46 12.43
N ALA A 211 -7.86 11.99 12.11
CA ALA A 211 -6.65 11.17 12.05
C ALA A 211 -6.25 10.58 13.40
N ARG A 212 -6.38 11.35 14.49
CA ARG A 212 -6.09 10.84 15.84
C ARG A 212 -7.03 9.69 16.21
N ASN A 213 -8.31 9.77 15.84
CA ASN A 213 -9.24 8.67 16.04
C ASN A 213 -8.86 7.45 15.20
N PHE A 214 -8.52 7.63 13.92
CA PHE A 214 -8.05 6.54 13.07
C PHE A 214 -6.82 5.83 13.68
N ILE A 215 -5.79 6.56 14.09
CA ILE A 215 -4.57 5.98 14.67
C ILE A 215 -4.88 5.27 16.00
N LYS A 216 -5.80 5.80 16.80
CA LYS A 216 -6.26 5.15 18.03
C LYS A 216 -6.98 3.84 17.74
N GLU A 217 -7.94 3.85 16.83
CA GLU A 217 -8.69 2.64 16.45
C GLU A 217 -7.77 1.59 15.81
N TRP A 218 -6.77 2.05 15.05
CA TRP A 218 -5.71 1.20 14.51
C TRP A 218 -4.89 0.55 15.62
N ALA A 219 -4.45 1.31 16.62
CA ALA A 219 -3.76 0.77 17.80
C ALA A 219 -4.64 -0.24 18.56
N ASP A 220 -5.94 0.05 18.71
CA ASP A 220 -6.91 -0.79 19.42
C ASP A 220 -7.16 -2.15 18.76
N TRP A 221 -6.66 -2.38 17.54
CA TRP A 221 -6.62 -3.72 16.96
C TRP A 221 -5.75 -4.71 17.74
N ASP A 222 -4.86 -4.24 18.62
CA ASP A 222 -4.17 -5.16 19.54
C ASP A 222 -5.15 -5.96 20.42
N PHE A 223 -6.32 -5.39 20.69
CA PHE A 223 -7.38 -6.02 21.49
C PHE A 223 -8.46 -6.71 20.66
N ARG A 224 -8.70 -6.22 19.43
CA ARG A 224 -9.83 -6.65 18.58
C ARG A 224 -9.46 -7.69 17.52
N ARG A 225 -8.18 -7.77 17.13
CA ARG A 225 -7.75 -8.68 16.06
C ARG A 225 -7.94 -10.15 16.49
N PRO A 226 -8.24 -11.04 15.54
CA PRO A 226 -8.27 -12.46 15.85
C PRO A 226 -6.87 -12.92 16.28
N LYS A 227 -6.78 -13.73 17.33
CA LYS A 227 -5.51 -14.31 17.81
C LYS A 227 -5.12 -15.51 16.96
N LEU A 228 -4.84 -15.25 15.68
CA LEU A 228 -4.46 -16.25 14.68
C LEU A 228 -2.97 -16.59 14.78
N GLN A 229 -2.59 -17.70 14.14
CA GLN A 229 -1.18 -18.05 13.95
C GLN A 229 -0.46 -17.01 13.06
N PHE A 230 -1.16 -16.46 12.08
CA PHE A 230 -0.69 -15.40 11.20
C PHE A 230 -1.80 -14.38 10.99
N ASP A 231 -1.51 -13.11 11.24
CA ASP A 231 -2.46 -12.01 11.02
C ASP A 231 -1.81 -10.79 10.36
N ASN A 232 -0.51 -10.86 10.06
CA ASN A 232 0.32 -9.76 9.60
C ASN A 232 0.29 -8.49 10.47
N ARG A 233 -0.06 -8.65 11.76
CA ARG A 233 -0.04 -7.62 12.81
C ARG A 233 -0.75 -6.33 12.38
N ASP A 234 -0.11 -5.18 12.55
CA ASP A 234 -0.68 -3.87 12.27
C ASP A 234 -0.90 -3.65 10.77
N ASN A 235 -0.05 -4.16 9.89
CA ASN A 235 -0.25 -4.11 8.44
C ASN A 235 -1.50 -4.91 8.02
N GLY A 236 -1.74 -6.06 8.66
CA GLY A 236 -2.99 -6.81 8.54
C GLY A 236 -4.21 -6.01 9.00
N ALA A 237 -4.13 -5.48 10.21
CA ALA A 237 -5.18 -4.65 10.79
C ALA A 237 -5.45 -3.37 9.99
N LEU A 238 -4.45 -2.78 9.33
CA LEU A 238 -4.58 -1.56 8.53
C LEU A 238 -5.62 -1.73 7.44
N HIS A 239 -5.65 -2.88 6.76
CA HIS A 239 -6.62 -3.13 5.70
C HIS A 239 -8.04 -3.12 6.24
N MET A 240 -8.30 -3.74 7.39
CA MET A 240 -9.62 -3.69 8.03
C MET A 240 -9.95 -2.28 8.53
N GLN A 241 -9.00 -1.59 9.16
CA GLN A 241 -9.20 -0.24 9.64
C GLN A 241 -9.54 0.73 8.51
N LEU A 242 -8.91 0.58 7.33
CA LEU A 242 -9.23 1.37 6.14
C LEU A 242 -10.64 1.07 5.63
N LEU A 243 -11.03 -0.22 5.58
CA LEU A 243 -12.40 -0.59 5.19
C LEU A 243 -13.44 -0.06 6.17
N GLU A 244 -13.21 -0.18 7.48
CA GLU A 244 -14.08 0.39 8.51
C GLU A 244 -14.19 1.92 8.35
N THR A 245 -13.08 2.60 8.11
CA THR A 245 -13.04 4.07 7.95
C THR A 245 -13.77 4.55 6.69
N ILE A 246 -13.66 3.80 5.59
CA ILE A 246 -14.22 4.22 4.30
C ILE A 246 -15.67 3.76 4.14
N PHE A 247 -15.97 2.52 4.50
CA PHE A 247 -17.17 1.80 4.06
C PHE A 247 -18.10 1.32 5.18
N ASN A 248 -17.78 1.50 6.47
CA ASN A 248 -18.64 0.97 7.54
C ASN A 248 -20.07 1.54 7.51
N GLU A 249 -20.23 2.79 7.09
CA GLU A 249 -21.56 3.41 6.96
C GLU A 249 -22.30 2.98 5.68
N THR A 250 -21.57 2.75 4.59
CA THR A 250 -22.16 2.57 3.25
C THR A 250 -22.28 1.11 2.83
N ALA A 251 -21.42 0.23 3.34
CA ALA A 251 -21.37 -1.19 3.00
C ALA A 251 -20.88 -2.06 4.18
N PRO A 252 -21.49 -1.98 5.38
CA PRO A 252 -21.03 -2.71 6.57
C PRO A 252 -20.95 -4.23 6.36
N ASN A 253 -21.92 -4.82 5.65
CA ASN A 253 -21.92 -6.26 5.36
C ASN A 253 -20.70 -6.68 4.53
N ALA A 254 -20.27 -5.85 3.58
CA ALA A 254 -19.11 -6.15 2.75
C ALA A 254 -17.79 -6.00 3.53
N VAL A 255 -17.73 -5.04 4.46
CA VAL A 255 -16.61 -4.93 5.42
C VAL A 255 -16.54 -6.21 6.28
N GLU A 256 -17.66 -6.66 6.83
CA GLU A 256 -17.70 -7.87 7.66
C GLU A 256 -17.35 -9.13 6.86
N MET A 257 -17.73 -9.23 5.58
CA MET A 257 -17.26 -10.33 4.71
C MET A 257 -15.74 -10.37 4.57
N CYS A 258 -15.08 -9.22 4.38
CA CYS A 258 -13.62 -9.17 4.33
C CYS A 258 -12.99 -9.55 5.67
N ARG A 259 -13.60 -9.13 6.78
CA ARG A 259 -13.19 -9.50 8.14
C ARG A 259 -13.36 -11.00 8.40
N GLU A 260 -14.46 -11.61 7.95
CA GLU A 260 -14.70 -13.04 8.05
C GLU A 260 -13.62 -13.83 7.32
N ILE A 261 -13.21 -13.40 6.11
CA ILE A 261 -12.09 -14.00 5.39
C ILE A 261 -10.81 -13.93 6.22
N TRP A 262 -10.54 -12.77 6.84
CA TRP A 262 -9.36 -12.60 7.68
C TRP A 262 -9.38 -13.57 8.86
N VAL A 263 -10.49 -13.62 9.61
CA VAL A 263 -10.62 -14.36 10.87
C VAL A 263 -10.70 -15.87 10.65
N THR A 264 -11.36 -16.33 9.59
CA THR A 264 -11.68 -17.76 9.41
C THR A 264 -10.74 -18.49 8.45
N HIS A 265 -10.11 -17.78 7.51
CA HIS A 265 -9.31 -18.39 6.45
C HIS A 265 -7.82 -18.05 6.52
N THR A 266 -7.40 -17.10 7.38
CA THR A 266 -5.99 -16.73 7.50
C THR A 266 -5.25 -17.67 8.45
N ILE A 267 -4.27 -18.41 7.92
CA ILE A 267 -3.40 -19.32 8.66
C ILE A 267 -1.92 -19.07 8.35
N ASP A 268 -1.64 -18.52 7.19
CA ASP A 268 -0.31 -18.20 6.70
C ASP A 268 -0.36 -16.91 5.85
N ILE A 269 0.81 -16.45 5.41
CA ILE A 269 0.94 -15.27 4.54
C ILE A 269 0.16 -15.39 3.22
N TRP A 270 -0.05 -16.61 2.73
CA TRP A 270 -0.71 -16.84 1.44
C TRP A 270 -2.22 -16.70 1.56
N SER A 271 -2.83 -17.31 2.57
CA SER A 271 -4.26 -17.16 2.78
C SER A 271 -4.62 -15.77 3.32
N TYR A 272 -3.69 -15.09 3.99
CA TYR A 272 -3.81 -13.67 4.35
C TYR A 272 -4.06 -12.77 3.13
N PHE A 273 -3.41 -13.05 1.99
CA PHE A 273 -3.63 -12.23 0.80
C PHE A 273 -5.09 -12.27 0.33
N ALA A 274 -5.88 -13.30 0.63
CA ALA A 274 -7.32 -13.29 0.32
C ALA A 274 -8.05 -12.13 1.02
N MET A 275 -7.65 -11.75 2.24
CA MET A 275 -8.18 -10.56 2.93
C MET A 275 -7.71 -9.27 2.23
N VAL A 276 -6.41 -9.17 1.91
CA VAL A 276 -5.85 -8.01 1.18
C VAL A 276 -6.60 -7.80 -0.14
N GLN A 277 -6.93 -8.90 -0.81
CA GLN A 277 -7.74 -8.91 -2.03
C GLN A 277 -9.14 -8.39 -1.82
N CYS A 278 -9.82 -8.85 -0.77
CA CYS A 278 -11.14 -8.35 -0.42
C CYS A 278 -11.10 -6.83 -0.22
N ALA A 279 -10.11 -6.33 0.55
CA ALA A 279 -9.94 -4.91 0.78
C ALA A 279 -9.68 -4.12 -0.51
N LYS A 280 -8.78 -4.61 -1.37
CA LYS A 280 -8.45 -3.94 -2.64
C LYS A 280 -9.63 -3.96 -3.62
N MET A 281 -10.42 -5.03 -3.66
CA MET A 281 -11.63 -5.10 -4.48
C MET A 281 -12.70 -4.10 -3.99
N MET A 282 -12.88 -3.97 -2.68
CA MET A 282 -13.79 -2.99 -2.07
C MET A 282 -13.38 -1.55 -2.40
N MET A 283 -12.09 -1.23 -2.31
CA MET A 283 -11.57 0.10 -2.66
C MET A 283 -11.57 0.37 -4.17
N GLY A 284 -11.48 -0.67 -4.99
CA GLY A 284 -11.43 -0.58 -6.44
C GLY A 284 -10.23 0.23 -6.95
N ALA A 285 -10.46 1.00 -8.02
CA ALA A 285 -9.46 1.92 -8.56
C ALA A 285 -9.34 3.22 -7.74
N ASN A 286 -10.22 3.47 -6.78
CA ASN A 286 -10.20 4.71 -6.02
C ASN A 286 -8.95 4.77 -5.14
N ARG A 287 -8.33 5.95 -5.09
CA ARG A 287 -7.13 6.21 -4.26
C ARG A 287 -7.29 7.44 -3.39
N PHE A 288 -8.40 8.17 -3.55
CA PHE A 288 -8.63 9.43 -2.89
C PHE A 288 -10.05 9.47 -2.31
N TRP A 289 -10.15 9.70 -1.02
CA TRP A 289 -11.40 9.91 -0.31
C TRP A 289 -11.31 11.28 0.37
N PRO A 290 -11.93 12.34 -0.21
CA PRO A 290 -11.85 13.70 0.32
C PRO A 290 -12.15 13.76 1.81
N GLY A 291 -11.30 14.47 2.56
CA GLY A 291 -11.45 14.60 4.02
C GLY A 291 -11.12 13.34 4.83
N LYS A 292 -10.83 12.19 4.19
CA LYS A 292 -10.49 10.92 4.86
C LYS A 292 -9.06 10.50 4.60
N LEU A 293 -8.71 10.07 3.37
CA LEU A 293 -7.38 9.54 3.09
C LEU A 293 -7.00 9.54 1.61
N LEU A 294 -5.68 9.49 1.37
CA LEU A 294 -5.03 9.28 0.08
C LEU A 294 -4.16 8.01 0.14
N ILE A 295 -4.13 7.22 -0.93
CA ILE A 295 -3.21 6.08 -1.09
C ILE A 295 -2.41 6.30 -2.37
N TYR A 296 -1.10 6.49 -2.26
CA TYR A 296 -0.22 6.52 -3.43
C TYR A 296 -0.18 5.14 -4.12
N PRO A 297 -0.28 5.08 -5.46
CA PRO A 297 -0.04 3.85 -6.21
C PRO A 297 1.38 3.31 -6.04
N LYS A 298 1.60 2.08 -6.52
CA LYS A 298 2.95 1.48 -6.54
C LYS A 298 3.95 2.40 -7.22
N GLY A 299 5.10 2.60 -6.59
CA GLY A 299 6.20 3.40 -7.13
C GLY A 299 5.99 4.92 -7.09
N GLU A 300 4.84 5.41 -6.61
CA GLU A 300 4.55 6.86 -6.50
C GLU A 300 4.65 7.38 -5.05
N GLY A 301 4.72 6.46 -4.07
CA GLY A 301 4.89 6.80 -2.66
C GLY A 301 6.32 7.28 -2.34
N MET A 302 6.50 7.75 -1.11
CA MET A 302 7.79 8.23 -0.60
C MET A 302 8.79 7.10 -0.35
N THR A 303 8.30 5.90 -0.11
CA THR A 303 9.08 4.75 0.33
C THR A 303 8.89 3.57 -0.59
N ARG A 304 9.95 2.80 -0.79
CA ARG A 304 9.89 1.43 -1.29
C ARG A 304 10.93 0.57 -0.55
N ASP A 305 10.73 -0.75 -0.56
CA ASP A 305 11.77 -1.65 -0.08
C ASP A 305 13.03 -1.53 -0.96
N ASP A 306 14.21 -1.57 -0.35
CA ASP A 306 15.48 -1.39 -1.06
C ASP A 306 15.74 -2.52 -2.08
N TRP A 307 15.43 -3.75 -1.70
CA TRP A 307 15.70 -4.95 -2.48
C TRP A 307 14.88 -5.07 -3.77
N ILE A 308 13.88 -4.20 -3.99
CA ILE A 308 13.06 -4.16 -5.21
C ILE A 308 13.92 -3.97 -6.47
N THR A 309 15.01 -3.21 -6.35
CA THR A 309 15.92 -2.85 -7.45
C THR A 309 17.36 -3.26 -7.14
N ASN A 310 17.53 -4.34 -6.38
CA ASN A 310 18.86 -4.86 -6.08
C ASN A 310 19.41 -5.63 -7.29
N ASP A 311 20.31 -4.97 -8.02
CA ASP A 311 21.07 -5.54 -9.14
C ASP A 311 22.54 -5.12 -9.01
N HIS A 312 23.33 -5.94 -8.31
CA HIS A 312 24.69 -5.58 -7.87
C HIS A 312 24.71 -4.28 -7.05
N GLY A 313 23.84 -4.22 -6.02
CA GLY A 313 23.58 -3.04 -5.19
C GLY A 313 22.25 -2.39 -5.57
N THR A 314 21.50 -1.93 -4.57
CA THR A 314 20.20 -1.29 -4.76
C THR A 314 20.35 -0.04 -5.62
N LYS A 315 19.67 -0.03 -6.76
CA LYS A 315 19.62 1.12 -7.67
C LYS A 315 18.55 2.11 -7.25
N PHE A 316 18.82 3.40 -7.41
CA PHE A 316 17.88 4.49 -7.14
C PHE A 316 18.01 5.60 -8.18
N SER A 317 16.98 6.43 -8.33
CA SER A 317 17.02 7.62 -9.17
C SER A 317 16.61 8.87 -8.40
N ASP A 318 16.60 10.02 -9.08
CA ASP A 318 16.18 11.32 -8.54
C ASP A 318 14.68 11.39 -8.14
N ARG A 319 13.93 10.30 -8.32
CA ARG A 319 12.54 10.17 -7.84
C ARG A 319 12.41 9.45 -6.51
N ASP A 320 13.38 8.61 -6.16
CA ASP A 320 13.34 7.86 -4.92
C ASP A 320 13.64 8.81 -3.77
N PHE A 321 12.91 8.70 -2.65
CA PHE A 321 13.20 9.47 -1.45
C PHE A 321 13.69 8.57 -0.31
N LEU A 322 12.87 7.62 0.11
CA LEU A 322 13.12 6.74 1.24
C LEU A 322 13.23 5.28 0.81
N PHE A 323 14.13 4.55 1.48
CA PHE A 323 14.16 3.09 1.41
C PHE A 323 13.83 2.46 2.76
N HIS A 324 12.96 1.47 2.71
CA HIS A 324 12.65 0.57 3.80
C HIS A 324 13.57 -0.68 3.74
N ALA A 325 13.64 -1.42 4.85
CA ALA A 325 14.45 -2.61 5.07
C ALA A 325 15.96 -2.38 5.32
N TRP A 326 16.36 -1.17 5.73
CA TRP A 326 17.74 -0.86 6.15
C TRP A 326 18.04 -1.25 7.60
N LYS A 327 18.18 -2.56 7.84
CA LYS A 327 18.32 -3.14 9.19
C LYS A 327 19.74 -3.19 9.75
N HIS A 328 20.76 -2.94 8.92
CA HIS A 328 22.17 -3.11 9.30
C HIS A 328 22.75 -1.92 10.09
N GLN A 329 23.73 -2.22 10.96
CA GLN A 329 24.50 -1.21 11.71
C GLN A 329 25.66 -0.60 10.95
N SER A 330 26.12 -1.30 9.93
CA SER A 330 27.27 -0.91 9.13
C SER A 330 26.97 -1.13 7.65
N VAL A 331 27.71 -0.39 6.84
CA VAL A 331 27.80 -0.60 5.41
C VAL A 331 29.07 -1.40 5.17
N THR A 332 28.95 -2.56 4.54
CA THR A 332 30.09 -3.41 4.17
C THR A 332 30.21 -3.46 2.65
N PRO A 333 31.38 -3.75 2.06
CA PRO A 333 31.51 -3.89 0.61
C PRO A 333 30.54 -4.89 -0.02
N THR A 334 30.09 -5.89 0.75
CA THR A 334 29.14 -6.92 0.34
C THR A 334 27.68 -6.58 0.64
N SER A 335 27.38 -5.51 1.38
CA SER A 335 26.00 -5.14 1.65
C SER A 335 25.31 -4.72 0.34
N ALA A 336 24.01 -5.03 0.21
CA ALA A 336 23.22 -4.63 -0.94
C ALA A 336 22.89 -3.13 -0.98
N TYR A 337 23.33 -2.37 0.02
CA TYR A 337 23.03 -0.94 0.14
C TYR A 337 23.65 -0.09 -0.96
N SER A 338 22.95 1.01 -1.26
CA SER A 338 23.41 2.01 -2.22
C SER A 338 24.59 2.85 -1.72
N PHE A 339 24.97 2.76 -0.44
CA PHE A 339 26.06 3.51 0.18
C PHE A 339 27.39 2.75 0.20
N GLU A 340 28.51 3.45 0.06
CA GLU A 340 29.88 2.95 0.25
C GLU A 340 30.22 2.85 1.74
N LYS A 341 29.76 3.83 2.51
CA LYS A 341 29.90 3.91 3.97
C LYS A 341 28.72 4.70 4.54
N ILE A 342 28.56 4.63 5.86
CA ILE A 342 27.50 5.35 6.57
C ILE A 342 27.60 6.86 6.27
N PRO A 343 26.48 7.57 6.04
CA PRO A 343 26.49 9.03 5.91
C PRO A 343 27.22 9.71 7.07
N ASP A 344 28.07 10.69 6.75
CA ASP A 344 28.87 11.44 7.72
C ASP A 344 28.11 12.71 8.10
N VAL A 345 27.40 12.62 9.24
CA VAL A 345 26.49 13.64 9.75
C VAL A 345 27.17 15.00 9.95
N ASP A 346 28.47 15.03 10.21
CA ASP A 346 29.22 16.27 10.45
C ASP A 346 29.51 17.04 9.15
N LYS A 347 29.45 16.36 8.01
CA LYS A 347 29.59 16.97 6.66
C LYS A 347 28.25 17.22 5.98
N CYS A 348 27.15 16.95 6.65
CA CYS A 348 25.81 17.20 6.13
C CYS A 348 25.35 18.61 6.51
N GLY A 349 24.65 19.28 5.60
CA GLY A 349 24.21 20.65 5.81
C GLY A 349 23.43 21.20 4.64
N VAL A 350 23.07 22.47 4.74
CA VAL A 350 22.44 23.22 3.65
C VAL A 350 23.45 23.42 2.53
N GLY A 351 23.07 23.15 1.28
CA GLY A 351 23.91 23.45 0.12
C GLY A 351 25.06 22.49 -0.12
N THR A 352 25.05 21.28 0.46
CA THR A 352 26.13 20.30 0.29
C THR A 352 25.64 18.86 0.33
N LEU A 353 26.28 18.01 -0.48
CA LEU A 353 26.11 16.56 -0.48
C LEU A 353 27.35 15.80 0.06
N GLU A 354 28.33 16.50 0.62
CA GLU A 354 29.63 15.92 1.04
C GLU A 354 29.53 14.81 2.09
N GLY A 355 28.47 14.80 2.90
CA GLY A 355 28.20 13.75 3.88
C GLY A 355 27.55 12.49 3.31
N TRP A 356 27.17 12.47 2.02
CA TRP A 356 26.51 11.36 1.37
C TRP A 356 27.48 10.57 0.50
N TYR A 357 27.66 9.28 0.81
CA TYR A 357 28.64 8.42 0.15
C TYR A 357 27.95 7.30 -0.61
N TRP A 358 27.33 7.62 -1.74
CA TRP A 358 26.76 6.62 -2.62
C TRP A 358 27.83 5.83 -3.35
N ARG A 359 27.56 4.53 -3.57
CA ARG A 359 28.37 3.69 -4.45
C ARG A 359 28.27 4.17 -5.89
N ASN A 360 29.40 4.12 -6.58
CA ASN A 360 29.40 4.34 -8.01
C ASN A 360 28.43 3.37 -8.72
N GLY A 361 27.60 3.92 -9.62
CA GLY A 361 26.61 3.15 -10.38
C GLY A 361 25.36 2.69 -9.61
N THR A 362 25.10 3.15 -8.38
CA THR A 362 23.81 2.90 -7.70
C THR A 362 22.77 4.00 -7.98
N ARG A 363 23.20 5.24 -8.22
CA ARG A 363 22.34 6.28 -8.78
C ARG A 363 22.25 6.10 -10.29
N VAL A 364 21.06 5.83 -10.80
CA VAL A 364 20.77 5.51 -12.21
C VAL A 364 19.76 6.48 -12.81
N SER A 365 19.61 6.45 -14.14
CA SER A 365 18.59 7.26 -14.82
C SER A 365 17.16 6.81 -14.46
N GLU A 366 16.18 7.71 -14.56
CA GLU A 366 14.77 7.34 -14.33
C GLU A 366 14.29 6.22 -15.27
N LYS A 367 14.80 6.17 -16.50
CA LYS A 367 14.50 5.11 -17.47
C LYS A 367 15.03 3.76 -17.01
N GLU A 368 16.29 3.71 -16.59
CA GLU A 368 16.91 2.48 -16.09
C GLU A 368 16.22 2.00 -14.80
N LEU A 369 15.86 2.91 -13.90
CA LEU A 369 15.07 2.58 -12.73
C LEU A 369 13.73 1.97 -13.13
N LEU A 370 13.00 2.57 -14.08
CA LEU A 370 11.74 2.03 -14.57
C LEU A 370 11.89 0.61 -15.13
N ASP A 371 12.93 0.34 -15.92
CA ASP A 371 13.19 -1.00 -16.45
C ASP A 371 13.38 -2.03 -15.32
N LEU A 372 14.11 -1.66 -14.25
CA LEU A 372 14.30 -2.48 -13.05
C LEU A 372 12.98 -2.69 -12.29
N LEU A 373 12.19 -1.63 -12.11
CA LEU A 373 10.88 -1.69 -11.45
C LEU A 373 9.91 -2.59 -12.23
N LEU A 374 9.86 -2.50 -13.56
CA LEU A 374 9.01 -3.36 -14.39
C LEU A 374 9.44 -4.83 -14.33
N LYS A 375 10.75 -5.10 -14.30
CA LYS A 375 11.29 -6.45 -14.10
C LYS A 375 10.89 -6.99 -12.73
N SER A 376 11.01 -6.18 -11.69
CA SER A 376 10.64 -6.52 -10.31
C SER A 376 9.14 -6.76 -10.17
N GLU A 377 8.30 -5.86 -10.69
CA GLU A 377 6.85 -6.02 -10.70
C GLU A 377 6.45 -7.32 -11.42
N THR A 378 7.05 -7.61 -12.59
CA THR A 378 6.80 -8.85 -13.33
C THR A 378 7.21 -10.10 -12.56
N TYR A 379 8.32 -10.03 -11.82
CA TYR A 379 8.75 -11.12 -10.95
C TYR A 379 7.74 -11.36 -9.82
N HIS A 380 7.28 -10.29 -9.17
CA HIS A 380 6.35 -10.35 -8.05
C HIS A 380 4.91 -10.66 -8.46
N MET A 381 4.48 -10.34 -9.68
CA MET A 381 3.20 -10.82 -10.23
C MET A 381 3.14 -12.35 -10.31
N LYS A 382 4.29 -13.01 -10.49
CA LYS A 382 4.41 -14.48 -10.49
C LYS A 382 4.61 -15.08 -9.10
N TRP A 383 4.60 -14.26 -8.06
CA TRP A 383 4.69 -14.69 -6.67
C TRP A 383 3.27 -14.61 -6.09
N PRO A 384 2.52 -15.73 -5.99
CA PRO A 384 2.97 -17.05 -5.55
C PRO A 384 2.57 -18.17 -6.53
N VAL A 385 3.36 -18.39 -7.57
CA VAL A 385 3.12 -19.43 -8.57
C VAL A 385 3.97 -20.67 -8.20
N GLU A 386 3.67 -21.28 -7.05
CA GLU A 386 3.92 -22.71 -6.87
C GLU A 386 2.61 -23.45 -7.22
N PRO A 387 2.61 -24.60 -7.92
CA PRO A 387 1.40 -25.19 -8.52
C PRO A 387 0.25 -25.53 -7.54
N ARG A 388 0.50 -25.56 -6.23
CA ARG A 388 -0.53 -25.81 -5.18
C ARG A 388 -1.18 -24.53 -4.63
N GLN A 389 -0.68 -23.35 -4.99
CA GLN A 389 -1.01 -22.08 -4.34
C GLN A 389 -2.13 -21.30 -5.06
N HIS A 390 -2.36 -21.59 -6.35
CA HIS A 390 -3.52 -21.11 -7.13
C HIS A 390 -4.89 -21.53 -6.58
N GLN A 391 -4.94 -22.54 -5.71
CA GLN A 391 -6.18 -22.97 -5.07
C GLN A 391 -6.52 -22.15 -3.80
N LYS A 392 -5.53 -21.50 -3.17
CA LYS A 392 -5.73 -20.73 -1.93
C LYS A 392 -5.97 -19.25 -2.17
N ALA A 393 -5.28 -18.65 -3.15
CA ALA A 393 -5.57 -17.31 -3.63
C ALA A 393 -6.32 -17.42 -4.97
N ARG A 394 -7.60 -17.03 -4.98
CA ARG A 394 -8.44 -17.06 -6.18
C ARG A 394 -7.74 -16.33 -7.33
N VAL A 395 -7.77 -16.88 -8.54
CA VAL A 395 -7.24 -16.24 -9.76
C VAL A 395 -7.92 -14.87 -9.91
N ILE A 396 -7.14 -13.79 -9.86
CA ILE A 396 -7.64 -12.42 -10.00
C ILE A 396 -6.93 -11.82 -11.22
N PRO A 397 -7.64 -11.59 -12.34
CA PRO A 397 -7.05 -11.14 -13.59
C PRO A 397 -6.21 -9.86 -13.47
N TRP A 398 -6.54 -8.98 -12.50
CA TRP A 398 -5.82 -7.72 -12.30
C TRP A 398 -4.39 -7.89 -11.77
N PHE A 399 -4.04 -9.07 -11.26
CA PHE A 399 -2.69 -9.40 -10.77
C PHE A 399 -1.75 -9.92 -11.84
N GLU A 400 -2.30 -10.19 -13.02
CA GLU A 400 -1.53 -10.63 -14.19
C GLU A 400 -1.10 -9.43 -15.06
N VAL A 401 -1.39 -8.21 -14.60
CA VAL A 401 -1.23 -6.98 -15.36
C VAL A 401 -0.35 -6.01 -14.58
N SER A 402 0.72 -5.55 -15.22
CA SER A 402 1.61 -4.50 -14.68
C SER A 402 0.84 -3.19 -14.48
N GLU A 403 0.88 -2.65 -13.26
CA GLU A 403 0.33 -1.33 -12.94
C GLU A 403 1.24 -0.24 -13.54
N LEU A 404 2.57 -0.40 -13.43
CA LEU A 404 3.54 0.61 -13.84
C LEU A 404 3.62 0.82 -15.36
N LYS A 405 3.52 -0.25 -16.16
CA LYS A 405 3.68 -0.17 -17.63
C LYS A 405 2.71 0.81 -18.29
N ARG A 406 1.56 1.06 -17.66
CA ARG A 406 0.49 1.89 -18.23
C ARG A 406 0.60 3.35 -17.88
N CYS A 407 1.13 3.68 -16.71
CA CYS A 407 0.98 5.00 -16.14
C CYS A 407 2.26 5.58 -15.55
N HIS A 408 3.31 4.80 -15.32
CA HIS A 408 4.52 5.32 -14.73
C HIS A 408 5.16 6.36 -15.67
N PRO A 409 5.60 7.53 -15.16
CA PRO A 409 5.77 7.81 -13.74
C PRO A 409 4.69 8.76 -13.16
N ASN A 410 3.49 8.72 -13.73
CA ASN A 410 2.37 9.57 -13.36
C ASN A 410 1.13 8.68 -13.14
N CYS A 411 1.28 7.64 -12.33
CA CYS A 411 0.16 6.75 -11.98
C CYS A 411 -0.92 7.43 -11.14
N MET A 412 -0.67 8.66 -10.70
CA MET A 412 -1.64 9.50 -10.04
C MET A 412 -1.42 10.98 -10.39
N ASP A 413 -2.41 11.59 -11.04
CA ASP A 413 -2.43 13.04 -11.26
C ASP A 413 -3.27 13.71 -10.16
N ARG A 414 -2.60 14.18 -9.10
CA ARG A 414 -3.26 14.82 -7.93
C ARG A 414 -4.03 16.09 -8.28
N THR A 415 -3.72 16.74 -9.41
CA THR A 415 -4.44 17.94 -9.87
C THR A 415 -5.84 17.61 -10.41
N LYS A 416 -6.10 16.34 -10.73
CA LYS A 416 -7.37 15.83 -11.25
C LYS A 416 -8.18 15.02 -10.25
N LEU A 417 -7.69 14.87 -9.01
CA LEU A 417 -8.36 14.15 -7.91
C LEU A 417 -9.42 14.99 -7.21
#